data_AF-A0A5P3AH84-F1
#
_entry.id   AF-A0A5P3AH84-F1
#
_cell.length_a   1.000
_cell.length_b   1.000
_cell.length_c   1.000
_cell.angle_alpha   90.00
_cell.angle_beta   90.00
_cell.angle_gamma   90.00
#
_symmetry.space_group_name_H-M   'P 1'
#
loop_
_entity.id
_entity.type
_entity.pdbx_description
1 polymer ?
#
loop_
_entity_poly.entity_id
_entity_poly.type
_entity_poly.pdbx_seq_one_letter_code
_entity_poly.pdbx_strand_id
1 'polypeptide(L)'
;MILRPALRLLAACLLLLAAPALARDLTPAEQAGLQARIDSFEAAFEQGDIDAVFTVIPPGILATTAETYEITEAQVLSAMKEALTEAMKSAAIEEYRIDLASATVGETAAGRVYVLIPTTAYIRLDGQDETRRSDTVTLAFQDDDAWYLVRIDDVQQVGILETTYPDFEGVDFSEGGTTQGTE
;
A
#
# COMPACT_ATOMS: atom_id res chain seq x y z
N MET A 1 -72.22 -11.41 20.97
CA MET A 1 -71.03 -12.24 20.64
C MET A 1 -70.00 -11.32 19.99
N ILE A 2 -68.96 -10.96 20.78
CA ILE A 2 -67.59 -10.51 20.41
C ILE A 2 -67.49 -9.19 19.59
N LEU A 3 -67.30 -8.00 20.21
CA LEU A 3 -66.07 -7.34 20.72
C LEU A 3 -65.05 -6.92 19.61
N ARG A 4 -64.92 -5.60 19.40
CA ARG A 4 -63.80 -4.93 18.65
C ARG A 4 -62.55 -4.88 19.55
N PRO A 5 -61.31 -4.91 19.01
CA PRO A 5 -60.60 -3.64 18.83
C PRO A 5 -59.61 -3.57 17.65
N ALA A 6 -59.34 -2.33 17.24
CA ALA A 6 -58.22 -1.92 16.40
C ALA A 6 -56.89 -2.04 17.16
N LEU A 7 -55.79 -2.48 16.53
CA LEU A 7 -54.44 -2.04 16.92
C LEU A 7 -53.35 -2.39 15.89
N ARG A 8 -52.91 -1.33 15.18
CA ARG A 8 -51.53 -0.90 14.88
C ARG A 8 -50.59 -1.85 14.13
N LEU A 9 -50.22 -1.38 12.94
CA LEU A 9 -48.96 -1.64 12.25
C LEU A 9 -47.77 -1.68 13.23
N LEU A 10 -46.96 -2.73 13.15
CA LEU A 10 -45.58 -2.71 13.63
C LEU A 10 -44.68 -3.33 12.55
N ALA A 11 -44.43 -2.57 11.48
CA ALA A 11 -43.29 -2.82 10.61
C ALA A 11 -42.06 -2.27 11.34
N ALA A 12 -41.36 -3.13 12.07
CA ALA A 12 -40.05 -2.79 12.62
C ALA A 12 -39.05 -2.75 11.47
N CYS A 13 -38.91 -1.58 10.84
CA CYS A 13 -37.73 -1.29 10.02
C CYS A 13 -36.51 -1.30 10.95
N LEU A 14 -35.78 -2.41 10.99
CA LEU A 14 -34.39 -2.41 11.39
C LEU A 14 -33.62 -1.62 10.31
N LEU A 15 -33.57 -0.30 10.48
CA LEU A 15 -32.54 0.50 9.83
C LEU A 15 -31.23 0.13 10.52
N LEU A 16 -30.49 -0.83 9.96
CA LEU A 16 -29.06 -0.89 10.19
C LEU A 16 -28.52 0.46 9.69
N LEU A 17 -28.20 1.35 10.62
CA LEU A 17 -27.32 2.47 10.32
C LEU A 17 -25.98 1.86 9.94
N ALA A 18 -25.75 1.67 8.64
CA ALA A 18 -24.40 1.63 8.12
C ALA A 18 -23.82 3.02 8.42
N ALA A 19 -23.12 3.13 9.54
CA ALA A 19 -22.31 4.32 9.80
C ALA A 19 -21.36 4.45 8.60
N PRO A 20 -21.22 5.64 7.99
CA PRO A 20 -20.18 5.84 7.01
C PRO A 20 -18.87 5.45 7.71
N ALA A 21 -18.13 4.52 7.11
CA ALA A 21 -16.78 4.20 7.53
C ALA A 21 -15.92 5.42 7.21
N LEU A 22 -15.99 6.45 8.07
CA LEU A 22 -15.03 7.52 8.06
C LEU A 22 -13.72 6.89 8.49
N ALA A 23 -12.70 7.00 7.63
CA ALA A 23 -11.37 6.54 7.96
C ALA A 23 -10.97 7.13 9.32
N ARG A 24 -10.59 6.25 10.25
CA ARG A 24 -10.07 6.68 11.55
C ARG A 24 -8.64 7.17 11.39
N ASP A 25 -8.23 8.08 12.25
CA ASP A 25 -6.82 8.42 12.38
C ASP A 25 -6.01 7.20 12.86
N LEU A 26 -4.72 7.18 12.51
CA LEU A 26 -3.77 6.25 13.12
C LEU A 26 -3.67 6.52 14.62
N THR A 27 -3.61 5.45 15.41
CA THR A 27 -3.22 5.56 16.81
C THR A 27 -1.76 6.00 16.93
N PRO A 28 -1.34 6.60 18.06
CA PRO A 28 0.06 6.97 18.25
C PRO A 28 1.04 5.80 18.09
N ALA A 29 0.63 4.58 18.46
CA ALA A 29 1.44 3.38 18.31
C ALA A 29 1.60 2.96 16.84
N GLU A 30 0.49 2.99 16.08
CA GLU A 30 0.49 2.73 14.63
C GLU A 30 1.35 3.76 13.89
N GLN A 31 1.18 5.04 14.20
CA GLN A 31 1.98 6.12 13.61
C GLN A 31 3.47 5.95 13.91
N ALA A 32 3.83 5.65 15.15
CA ALA A 32 5.22 5.42 15.52
C ALA A 32 5.81 4.18 14.85
N GLY A 33 5.02 3.09 14.74
CA GLY A 33 5.44 1.87 14.05
C GLY A 33 5.66 2.08 12.55
N LEU A 34 4.75 2.80 11.89
CA LEU A 34 4.87 3.15 10.48
C LEU A 34 6.09 4.05 10.23
N GLN A 35 6.28 5.09 11.04
CA GLN A 35 7.45 5.97 10.93
C GLN A 35 8.74 5.18 11.10
N ALA A 36 8.85 4.34 12.14
CA ALA A 36 10.03 3.51 12.35
C ALA A 36 10.29 2.55 11.19
N ARG A 37 9.24 2.05 10.53
CA ARG A 37 9.36 1.20 9.36
C ARG A 37 9.94 1.96 8.16
N ILE A 38 9.43 3.16 7.91
CA ILE A 38 9.91 4.07 6.86
C ILE A 38 11.36 4.45 7.11
N ASP A 39 11.71 4.89 8.32
CA ASP A 39 13.07 5.26 8.70
C ASP A 39 14.05 4.10 8.47
N SER A 40 13.65 2.88 8.85
CA SER A 40 14.46 1.68 8.61
C SER A 40 14.64 1.36 7.13
N PHE A 41 13.63 1.61 6.30
CA PHE A 41 13.71 1.41 4.86
C PHE A 41 14.62 2.45 4.21
N GLU A 42 14.45 3.73 4.55
CA GLU A 42 15.29 4.82 4.05
C GLU A 42 16.77 4.60 4.43
N ALA A 43 17.03 4.25 5.70
CA ALA A 43 18.38 3.94 6.15
C ALA A 43 18.99 2.75 5.41
N ALA A 44 18.22 1.70 5.12
CA ALA A 44 18.69 0.55 4.34
C ALA A 44 19.04 0.96 2.90
N PHE A 45 18.18 1.79 2.28
CA PHE A 45 18.39 2.31 0.94
C PHE A 45 19.65 3.18 0.85
N GLU A 46 19.84 4.12 1.77
CA GLU A 46 21.02 5.00 1.85
C GLU A 46 22.32 4.22 2.06
N GLN A 47 22.27 3.14 2.84
CA GLN A 47 23.43 2.28 3.11
C GLN A 47 23.71 1.28 1.97
N GLY A 48 22.82 1.17 0.99
CA GLY A 48 22.90 0.15 -0.06
C GLY A 48 22.67 -1.28 0.46
N ASP A 49 21.99 -1.43 1.61
CA ASP A 49 21.64 -2.73 2.17
C ASP A 49 20.40 -3.28 1.46
N ILE A 50 20.65 -3.93 0.31
CA ILE A 50 19.61 -4.48 -0.55
C ILE A 50 18.78 -5.53 0.18
N ASP A 51 19.38 -6.34 1.05
CA ASP A 51 18.63 -7.35 1.80
C ASP A 51 17.62 -6.68 2.73
N ALA A 52 18.03 -5.64 3.45
CA ALA A 52 17.14 -4.87 4.32
C ALA A 52 16.06 -4.09 3.54
N VAL A 53 16.37 -3.55 2.36
CA VAL A 53 15.40 -2.86 1.49
C VAL A 53 14.22 -3.76 1.15
N PHE A 54 14.45 -5.03 0.84
CA PHE A 54 13.36 -5.94 0.45
C PHE A 54 12.55 -6.51 1.62
N THR A 55 12.93 -6.24 2.87
CA THR A 55 12.15 -6.69 4.04
C THR A 55 10.78 -5.99 4.15
N VAL A 56 10.55 -4.88 3.45
CA VAL A 56 9.26 -4.16 3.48
C VAL A 56 8.18 -4.87 2.69
N ILE A 57 8.54 -5.88 1.90
CA ILE A 57 7.59 -6.63 1.09
C ILE A 57 6.86 -7.63 1.97
N PRO A 58 5.51 -7.63 1.95
CA PRO A 58 4.75 -8.64 2.66
C PRO A 58 5.10 -10.06 2.17
N PRO A 59 5.29 -11.04 3.08
CA PRO A 59 5.61 -12.41 2.69
C PRO A 59 4.52 -13.04 1.84
N GLY A 60 3.25 -12.66 2.05
CA GLY A 60 2.13 -13.07 1.21
C GLY A 60 2.32 -12.72 -0.27
N ILE A 61 2.85 -11.53 -0.58
CA ILE A 61 3.11 -11.11 -1.97
C ILE A 61 4.16 -12.01 -2.60
N LEU A 62 5.22 -12.38 -1.86
CA LEU A 62 6.24 -13.31 -2.35
C LEU A 62 5.64 -14.69 -2.62
N ALA A 63 4.81 -15.20 -1.71
CA ALA A 63 4.14 -16.49 -1.86
C ALA A 63 3.19 -16.51 -3.06
N THR A 64 2.30 -15.54 -3.21
CA THR A 64 1.36 -15.45 -4.34
C THR A 64 2.08 -15.28 -5.67
N THR A 65 3.16 -14.49 -5.71
CA THR A 65 4.00 -14.36 -6.91
C THR A 65 4.68 -15.69 -7.25
N ALA A 66 5.24 -16.37 -6.25
CA ALA A 66 5.89 -17.66 -6.42
C ALA A 66 4.93 -18.72 -6.99
N GLU A 67 3.71 -18.79 -6.45
CA GLU A 67 2.64 -19.66 -6.96
C GLU A 67 2.26 -19.32 -8.41
N THR A 68 2.07 -18.03 -8.71
CA THR A 68 1.68 -17.54 -10.05
C THR A 68 2.69 -17.94 -11.14
N TYR A 69 3.98 -17.90 -10.82
CA TYR A 69 5.06 -18.19 -11.76
C TYR A 69 5.65 -19.59 -11.62
N GLU A 70 5.08 -20.44 -10.74
CA GLU A 70 5.55 -21.79 -10.45
C GLU A 70 7.04 -21.84 -10.06
N ILE A 71 7.49 -20.87 -9.26
CA ILE A 71 8.85 -20.76 -8.71
C ILE A 71 8.82 -20.69 -7.19
N THR A 72 9.98 -20.65 -6.54
CA THR A 72 10.07 -20.47 -5.08
C THR A 72 10.07 -19.00 -4.68
N GLU A 73 9.60 -18.68 -3.48
CA GLU A 73 9.69 -17.32 -2.90
C GLU A 73 11.13 -16.78 -2.91
N ALA A 74 12.12 -17.65 -2.66
CA ALA A 74 13.53 -17.28 -2.71
C ALA A 74 13.96 -16.87 -4.14
N GLN A 75 13.43 -17.51 -5.17
CA GLN A 75 13.67 -17.11 -6.57
C GLN A 75 12.98 -15.79 -6.91
N VAL A 76 11.75 -15.56 -6.42
CA VAL A 76 11.08 -14.25 -6.56
C VAL A 76 11.94 -13.16 -5.93
N LEU A 77 12.31 -13.31 -4.67
CA LEU A 77 13.13 -12.34 -3.93
C LEU A 77 14.48 -12.11 -4.62
N SER A 78 15.13 -13.18 -5.10
CA SER A 78 16.39 -13.06 -5.85
C SER A 78 16.22 -12.26 -7.14
N ALA A 79 15.15 -12.52 -7.91
CA ALA A 79 14.88 -11.81 -9.15
C ALA A 79 14.61 -10.32 -8.91
N MET A 80 13.88 -9.99 -7.84
CA MET A 80 13.63 -8.59 -7.46
C MET A 80 14.91 -7.86 -7.08
N LYS A 81 15.79 -8.51 -6.30
CA LYS A 81 17.11 -7.96 -5.92
C LYS A 81 18.00 -7.75 -7.13
N GLU A 82 18.01 -8.69 -8.06
CA GLU A 82 18.76 -8.58 -9.32
C GLU A 82 18.24 -7.43 -10.18
N ALA A 83 16.91 -7.30 -10.33
CA ALA A 83 16.28 -6.22 -11.08
C ALA A 83 16.62 -4.84 -10.50
N LEU A 84 16.56 -4.67 -9.17
CA LEU A 84 16.98 -3.41 -8.52
C LEU A 84 18.46 -3.13 -8.74
N THR A 85 19.32 -4.14 -8.56
CA THR A 85 20.77 -4.00 -8.75
C THR A 85 21.11 -3.59 -10.18
N GLU A 86 20.44 -4.19 -11.18
CA GLU A 86 20.65 -3.85 -12.58
C GLU A 86 20.13 -2.44 -12.90
N ALA A 87 18.96 -2.06 -12.37
CA ALA A 87 18.44 -0.71 -12.52
C ALA A 87 19.44 0.35 -11.99
N MET A 88 20.04 0.11 -10.83
CA MET A 88 21.03 1.02 -10.23
C MET A 88 22.34 1.14 -11.02
N LYS A 89 22.65 0.23 -11.94
CA LYS A 89 23.84 0.37 -12.82
C LYS A 89 23.65 1.45 -13.88
N SER A 90 22.40 1.73 -14.24
CA SER A 90 22.04 2.64 -15.34
C SER A 90 21.19 3.82 -14.89
N ALA A 91 20.89 3.92 -13.59
CA ALA A 91 20.10 4.98 -12.99
C ALA A 91 20.61 5.30 -11.58
N ALA A 92 20.70 6.59 -11.27
CA ALA A 92 20.96 7.09 -9.92
C ALA A 92 19.67 7.70 -9.37
N ILE A 93 19.25 7.25 -8.19
CA ILE A 93 18.20 7.92 -7.42
C ILE A 93 18.91 9.03 -6.63
N GLU A 94 18.68 10.28 -7.04
CA GLU A 94 19.32 11.46 -6.43
C GLU A 94 18.59 11.94 -5.19
N GLU A 95 17.26 11.85 -5.22
CA GLU A 95 16.39 12.18 -4.11
C GLU A 95 15.21 11.21 -4.11
N TYR A 96 14.82 10.79 -2.91
CA TYR A 96 13.65 9.95 -2.69
C TYR A 96 12.90 10.51 -1.48
N ARG A 97 11.58 10.60 -1.57
CA ARG A 97 10.73 11.19 -0.54
C ARG A 97 9.49 10.35 -0.32
N ILE A 98 9.25 9.97 0.92
CA ILE A 98 7.99 9.40 1.41
C ILE A 98 7.27 10.51 2.20
N ASP A 99 6.20 11.08 1.64
CA ASP A 99 5.50 12.22 2.24
C ASP A 99 4.38 11.76 3.18
N LEU A 100 4.76 11.30 4.38
CA LEU A 100 3.80 10.86 5.39
C LEU A 100 2.86 11.98 5.86
N ALA A 101 3.27 13.25 5.74
CA ALA A 101 2.43 14.38 6.13
C ALA A 101 1.24 14.60 5.18
N SER A 102 1.39 14.21 3.92
CA SER A 102 0.34 14.24 2.89
C SER A 102 -0.36 12.89 2.70
N ALA A 103 -0.15 11.93 3.62
CA ALA A 103 -0.70 10.60 3.49
C ALA A 103 -2.21 10.55 3.80
N THR A 104 -2.92 9.66 3.10
CA THR A 104 -4.33 9.37 3.33
C THR A 104 -4.47 8.07 4.10
N VAL A 105 -5.16 8.10 5.24
CA VAL A 105 -5.48 6.89 6.00
C VAL A 105 -6.82 6.35 5.52
N GLY A 106 -6.91 5.04 5.37
CA GLY A 106 -8.13 4.34 4.99
C GLY A 106 -8.33 3.07 5.79
N GLU A 107 -9.52 2.48 5.64
CA GLU A 107 -9.88 1.21 6.24
C GLU A 107 -10.55 0.32 5.18
N THR A 108 -10.12 -0.94 5.06
CA THR A 108 -10.73 -1.92 4.15
C THR A 108 -12.11 -2.33 4.66
N ALA A 109 -12.91 -2.99 3.81
CA ALA A 109 -14.21 -3.53 4.22
C ALA A 109 -14.10 -4.56 5.36
N ALA A 110 -12.92 -5.18 5.54
CA ALA A 110 -12.62 -6.11 6.63
C ALA A 110 -12.12 -5.42 7.91
N GLY A 111 -11.95 -4.10 7.91
CA GLY A 111 -11.46 -3.33 9.05
C GLY A 111 -9.94 -3.17 9.11
N ARG A 112 -9.21 -3.56 8.07
CA ARG A 112 -7.74 -3.37 8.02
C ARG A 112 -7.45 -1.89 7.76
N VAL A 113 -6.64 -1.28 8.63
CA VAL A 113 -6.14 0.07 8.37
C VAL A 113 -4.97 0.04 7.41
N TYR A 114 -5.02 0.96 6.45
CA TYR A 114 -3.96 1.19 5.49
C TYR A 114 -3.69 2.70 5.34
N VAL A 115 -2.53 3.01 4.77
CA VAL A 115 -2.08 4.37 4.54
C VAL A 115 -1.58 4.46 3.10
N LEU A 116 -2.09 5.41 2.33
CA LEU A 116 -1.60 5.76 1.00
C LEU A 116 -0.67 6.94 1.13
N ILE A 117 0.61 6.73 0.88
CA ILE A 117 1.66 7.73 1.09
C ILE A 117 2.17 8.21 -0.26
N PRO A 118 1.99 9.49 -0.61
CA PRO A 118 2.61 10.06 -1.80
C PRO A 118 4.12 9.89 -1.73
N THR A 119 4.70 9.36 -2.81
CA THR A 119 6.13 9.06 -2.90
C THR A 119 6.70 9.70 -4.15
N THR A 120 7.83 10.38 -4.04
CA THR A 120 8.51 11.00 -5.18
C THR A 120 9.95 10.54 -5.25
N ALA A 121 10.38 10.09 -6.43
CA ALA A 121 11.76 9.78 -6.75
C ALA A 121 12.28 10.71 -7.84
N TYR A 122 13.51 11.19 -7.69
CA TYR A 122 14.26 11.96 -8.69
C TYR A 122 15.38 11.07 -9.23
N ILE A 123 15.21 10.62 -10.47
CA ILE A 123 16.02 9.58 -11.09
C ILE A 123 16.79 10.17 -12.27
N ARG A 124 18.12 10.05 -12.26
CA ARG A 124 18.97 10.39 -13.39
C ARG A 124 19.48 9.12 -14.06
N LEU A 125 19.20 8.99 -15.35
CA LEU A 125 19.70 7.86 -16.15
C LEU A 125 21.14 8.11 -16.58
N ASP A 126 21.93 7.05 -16.70
CA ASP A 126 23.30 7.13 -17.18
C ASP A 126 23.35 7.73 -18.60
N GLY A 127 24.34 8.58 -18.84
CA GLY A 127 24.48 9.35 -20.07
C GLY A 127 23.44 10.47 -20.27
N GLN A 128 22.65 10.82 -19.24
CA GLN A 128 21.71 11.95 -19.27
C GLN A 128 22.02 12.96 -18.15
N ASP A 129 22.00 14.24 -18.50
CA ASP A 129 22.25 15.33 -17.55
C ASP A 129 20.98 15.75 -16.79
N GLU A 130 19.80 15.35 -17.27
CA GLU A 130 18.51 15.72 -16.68
C GLU A 130 17.98 14.65 -15.72
N THR A 131 17.57 15.11 -14.53
CA THR A 131 16.90 14.28 -13.53
C THR A 131 15.40 14.22 -13.82
N ARG A 132 14.85 13.00 -13.92
CA ARG A 132 13.42 12.76 -14.10
C ARG A 132 12.72 12.62 -12.74
N ARG A 133 11.58 13.28 -12.61
CA ARG A 133 10.67 13.08 -11.48
C ARG A 133 9.74 11.90 -11.76
N SER A 134 9.59 11.00 -10.79
CA SER A 134 8.64 9.90 -10.78
C SER A 134 7.80 10.01 -9.50
N ASP A 135 6.50 10.22 -9.66
CA ASP A 135 5.54 10.26 -8.56
C ASP A 135 4.75 8.95 -8.54
N THR A 136 4.71 8.32 -7.37
CA THR A 136 4.04 7.05 -7.13
C THR A 136 3.32 7.08 -5.78
N VAL A 137 2.56 6.04 -5.47
CA VAL A 137 1.92 5.87 -4.17
C VAL A 137 2.54 4.68 -3.47
N THR A 138 2.91 4.83 -2.21
CA THR A 138 3.30 3.71 -1.34
C THR A 138 2.12 3.36 -0.46
N LEU A 139 1.56 2.17 -0.65
CA LEU A 139 0.62 1.55 0.25
C LEU A 139 1.37 1.02 1.47
N ALA A 140 1.00 1.47 2.66
CA ALA A 140 1.47 0.92 3.92
C ALA A 140 0.32 0.29 4.69
N PHE A 141 0.52 -0.92 5.21
CA PHE A 141 -0.46 -1.60 6.05
C PHE A 141 0.24 -2.56 7.00
N GLN A 142 -0.47 -2.95 8.06
CA GLN A 142 -0.02 -3.98 8.96
C GLN A 142 -0.52 -5.35 8.52
N ASP A 143 0.36 -6.32 8.60
CA ASP A 143 0.02 -7.74 8.53
C ASP A 143 0.77 -8.44 9.67
N ASP A 144 0.02 -9.13 10.53
CA ASP A 144 0.43 -9.46 11.90
C ASP A 144 0.98 -8.23 12.65
N ASP A 145 2.16 -8.33 13.29
CA ASP A 145 2.78 -7.27 14.07
C ASP A 145 3.77 -6.40 13.27
N ALA A 146 3.78 -6.51 11.93
CA ALA A 146 4.74 -5.84 11.06
C ALA A 146 4.08 -4.86 10.09
N TRP A 147 4.71 -3.69 9.90
CA TRP A 147 4.38 -2.76 8.83
C TRP A 147 5.10 -3.16 7.54
N TYR A 148 4.34 -3.20 6.46
CA TYR A 148 4.85 -3.44 5.11
C TYR A 148 4.61 -2.23 4.23
N LEU A 149 5.48 -2.05 3.23
CA LEU A 149 5.43 -0.97 2.26
C LEU A 149 5.39 -1.57 0.86
N VAL A 150 4.33 -1.27 0.12
CA VAL A 150 4.13 -1.75 -1.24
C VAL A 150 3.98 -0.51 -2.13
N ARG A 151 4.98 -0.27 -2.97
CA ARG A 151 4.86 0.75 -4.02
C ARG A 151 3.76 0.33 -4.99
N ILE A 152 2.90 1.24 -5.44
CA ILE A 152 1.81 0.97 -6.38
C ILE A 152 2.14 1.72 -7.67
N ASP A 153 2.63 0.99 -8.66
CA ASP A 153 3.08 1.56 -9.94
C ASP A 153 2.27 1.08 -11.14
N ASP A 154 1.74 -0.14 -11.08
CA ASP A 154 1.05 -0.75 -12.20
C ASP A 154 -0.09 -1.70 -11.78
N VAL A 155 -0.94 -2.01 -12.75
CA VAL A 155 -2.15 -2.83 -12.56
C VAL A 155 -1.87 -4.30 -12.26
N GLN A 156 -0.72 -4.83 -12.71
CA GLN A 156 -0.35 -6.21 -12.46
C GLN A 156 0.04 -6.39 -10.98
N GLN A 157 0.77 -5.43 -10.44
CA GLN A 157 1.13 -5.38 -9.03
C GLN A 157 -0.10 -5.27 -8.13
N VAL A 158 -1.08 -4.42 -8.50
CA VAL A 158 -2.37 -4.34 -7.79
C VAL A 158 -3.10 -5.68 -7.84
N GLY A 159 -3.11 -6.37 -8.98
CA GLY A 159 -3.73 -7.70 -9.09
C GLY A 159 -3.11 -8.76 -8.18
N ILE A 160 -1.78 -8.76 -8.00
CA ILE A 160 -1.10 -9.64 -7.03
C ILE A 160 -1.47 -9.23 -5.60
N LEU A 161 -1.50 -7.93 -5.30
CA LEU A 161 -1.92 -7.43 -3.98
C LEU A 161 -3.34 -7.89 -3.63
N GLU A 162 -4.32 -7.68 -4.51
CA GLU A 162 -5.71 -8.07 -4.28
C GLU A 162 -5.89 -9.60 -4.21
N THR A 163 -5.10 -10.36 -4.98
CA THR A 163 -5.10 -11.83 -4.85
C THR A 163 -4.56 -12.28 -3.50
N THR A 164 -3.53 -11.61 -2.99
CA THR A 164 -2.89 -11.92 -1.70
C THR A 164 -3.75 -11.45 -0.52
N TYR A 165 -4.33 -10.27 -0.66
CA TYR A 165 -5.09 -9.54 0.36
C TYR A 165 -6.43 -9.06 -0.23
N PRO A 166 -7.42 -9.96 -0.33
CA PRO A 166 -8.70 -9.65 -1.00
C PRO A 166 -9.51 -8.53 -0.33
N ASP A 167 -9.17 -8.15 0.91
CA ASP A 167 -9.81 -7.03 1.57
C ASP A 167 -9.44 -5.67 0.94
N PHE A 168 -8.39 -5.61 0.13
CA PHE A 168 -8.06 -4.42 -0.66
C PHE A 168 -8.88 -4.26 -1.95
N GLU A 169 -9.71 -5.25 -2.33
CA GLU A 169 -10.58 -5.14 -3.51
C GLU A 169 -11.46 -3.88 -3.43
N GLY A 170 -11.39 -3.05 -4.47
CA GLY A 170 -12.19 -1.82 -4.58
C GLY A 170 -11.66 -0.62 -3.80
N VAL A 171 -10.47 -0.72 -3.19
CA VAL A 171 -9.73 0.44 -2.68
C VAL A 171 -9.19 1.27 -3.85
N ASP A 172 -9.40 2.58 -3.81
CA ASP A 172 -8.83 3.50 -4.80
C ASP A 172 -7.42 3.93 -4.39
N PHE A 173 -6.42 3.32 -5.02
CA PHE A 173 -5.01 3.65 -4.77
C PHE A 173 -4.56 4.97 -5.41
N SER A 174 -5.40 5.61 -6.24
CA SER A 174 -5.06 6.88 -6.90
C SER A 174 -5.13 8.09 -5.97
N GLU A 175 -5.82 7.98 -4.83
CA GLU A 175 -5.98 9.08 -3.87
C GLU A 175 -4.68 9.50 -3.16
N GLY A 176 -3.57 8.75 -3.33
CA GLY A 176 -2.23 9.15 -2.91
C GLY A 176 -1.40 9.88 -3.97
N GLY A 177 -1.89 9.99 -5.21
CA GLY A 177 -1.18 10.57 -6.33
C GLY A 177 -2.05 11.60 -7.04
N THR A 178 -1.89 12.88 -6.70
CA THR A 178 -2.55 13.97 -7.44
C THR A 178 -2.24 13.85 -8.93
N THR A 179 -3.26 13.44 -9.70
CA THR A 179 -3.54 13.78 -11.09
C THR A 179 -2.35 13.81 -12.06
N GLN A 180 -2.25 12.78 -12.91
CA GLN A 180 -1.64 12.91 -14.23
C GLN A 180 -2.16 14.18 -14.91
N GLY A 181 -1.23 15.07 -15.27
CA GLY A 181 -1.50 16.16 -16.19
C GLY A 181 -2.01 15.58 -17.51
N THR A 182 -3.22 15.96 -17.89
CA THR A 182 -3.65 15.88 -19.29
C THR A 182 -2.79 16.83 -20.10
N GLU A 183 -1.99 16.27 -21.02
CA GLU A 183 -1.48 16.98 -22.20
C GLU A 183 -2.63 17.46 -23.10
#